data_AF-A0A969S6T8-F1
#
_entry.id   AF-A0A969S6T8-F1
#
_cell.length_a   1.000
_cell.length_b   1.000
_cell.length_c   1.000
_cell.angle_alpha   90.00
_cell.angle_beta   90.00
_cell.angle_gamma   90.00
#
_symmetry.space_group_name_H-M   'P 1'
#
loop_
_entity.id
_entity.type
_entity.pdbx_description
1 polymer ?
#
loop_
_entity_poly.entity_id
_entity_poly.type
_entity_poly.pdbx_seq_one_letter_code
_entity_poly.pdbx_strand_id
1 'polypeptide(L)'
;ALGNANLFLLNPAGIVFGPNAQLNIGGSFLGSTANSFIFDNGFEFSATDLQAPPLLTINIPNGLRFRDNPGSITNQSNQSTAVDSSGNPVGLQVPSGNSLVLVGGDINSDGGRLTALGGRVELGGLAGAGTVGLDVTGNTFKLNFSSDSSLSNITLANDARVSVRGNGGGDIAVNTNNFSATNGGRLVAGTEGEGNAGDITVNANNFNISGVGQSGVEAGVFNQTLDGASGNAGNIFINTKSFNGSSGAGVTNNVLTGATGDGGNINITTGSFSLTDGAQLSASTFGQGNAGNVLVQASDSVELAGSNTGILSTVGAGGVGNGGNININAASLSLKDGAQLLTIVRQASDTQPAGKGDAGNVTVDVTGKVTIAGVKDGFSSAIFSSVGTGATGNGGNITISSGSFSLTDGAQLSASTFGQGNAGNVSVRASDSVELVYGDIFSTVGAGGVGKGGNIDIQGASLSLKDGAQVQTSVLRASDTQPAGRGDAGNVTVDVTGNVTMLESRTDFPVGFAASWERGRRVMGEILVFPLAPSP
;
A
#
# COMPACT_ATOMS: atom_id res chain seq x y z
N ALA A 1 -32.08 27.10 13.89
CA ALA A 1 -30.77 26.40 13.84
C ALA A 1 -30.91 25.13 14.65
N LEU A 2 -30.51 23.99 14.10
CA LEU A 2 -30.32 22.78 14.92
C LEU A 2 -29.19 23.12 15.90
N GLY A 3 -29.37 22.84 17.19
CA GLY A 3 -28.34 23.10 18.20
C GLY A 3 -27.09 22.23 17.96
N ASN A 4 -25.99 22.55 18.63
CA ASN A 4 -24.70 21.85 18.50
C ASN A 4 -24.65 20.52 19.27
N ALA A 5 -25.79 19.85 19.44
CA ALA A 5 -25.89 18.65 20.25
C ALA A 5 -25.41 17.41 19.48
N ASN A 6 -24.65 16.56 20.17
CA ASN A 6 -24.30 15.23 19.71
C ASN A 6 -25.51 14.28 19.81
N LEU A 7 -25.65 13.35 18.87
CA LEU A 7 -26.69 12.33 18.86
C LEU A 7 -26.10 10.95 19.14
N PHE A 8 -26.57 10.32 20.22
CA PHE A 8 -26.25 8.94 20.57
C PHE A 8 -27.50 8.08 20.36
N LEU A 9 -27.40 7.06 19.50
CA LEU A 9 -28.46 6.10 19.21
C LEU A 9 -28.04 4.71 19.70
N LEU A 10 -28.87 4.10 20.53
CA LEU A 10 -28.64 2.78 21.11
C LEU A 10 -29.81 1.85 20.78
N ASN A 11 -29.56 0.76 20.06
CA ASN A 11 -30.57 -0.26 19.78
C ASN A 11 -29.94 -1.67 19.71
N PRO A 12 -30.03 -2.48 20.78
CA PRO A 12 -29.43 -3.81 20.84
C PRO A 12 -29.95 -4.78 19.78
N ALA A 13 -31.18 -4.57 19.27
CA ALA A 13 -31.79 -5.43 18.28
C ALA A 13 -31.19 -5.27 16.86
N GLY A 14 -30.37 -4.24 16.65
CA GLY A 14 -29.83 -3.89 15.34
C GLY A 14 -30.32 -2.54 14.84
N ILE A 15 -29.61 -1.99 13.85
CA ILE A 15 -29.92 -0.69 13.24
C ILE A 15 -29.89 -0.85 11.72
N VAL A 16 -30.88 -0.29 11.03
CA VAL A 16 -30.93 -0.26 9.56
C VAL A 16 -31.14 1.18 9.09
N PHE A 17 -30.17 1.70 8.35
CA PHE A 17 -30.28 2.96 7.62
C PHE A 17 -30.63 2.66 6.17
N GLY A 18 -31.89 2.88 5.79
CA GLY A 18 -32.35 2.64 4.42
C GLY A 18 -31.79 3.62 3.38
N PRO A 19 -32.11 3.43 2.08
CA PRO A 19 -31.55 4.21 0.98
C PRO A 19 -31.66 5.74 1.12
N ASN A 20 -32.78 6.22 1.65
CA ASN A 20 -33.07 7.64 1.82
C ASN A 20 -32.67 8.20 3.20
N ALA A 21 -32.02 7.38 4.05
CA ALA A 21 -31.65 7.82 5.39
C ALA A 21 -30.65 8.98 5.33
N GLN A 22 -30.84 9.96 6.22
CA GLN A 22 -29.97 11.12 6.34
C GLN A 22 -29.93 11.58 7.81
N LEU A 23 -28.81 12.16 8.21
CA LEU A 23 -28.66 12.82 9.51
C LEU A 23 -28.87 14.32 9.33
N ASN A 24 -29.72 14.90 10.18
CA ASN A 24 -29.93 16.34 10.25
C ASN A 24 -29.67 16.81 11.68
N ILE A 25 -28.39 16.91 12.03
CA ILE A 25 -27.88 17.19 13.38
C ILE A 25 -26.78 18.26 13.35
N GLY A 26 -26.58 18.98 14.46
CA GLY A 26 -25.52 20.00 14.59
C GLY A 26 -24.22 19.51 15.25
N GLY A 27 -24.21 18.30 15.80
CA GLY A 27 -23.05 17.68 16.45
C GLY A 27 -22.59 16.38 15.78
N SER A 28 -21.90 15.54 16.54
CA SER A 28 -21.43 14.22 16.15
C SER A 28 -22.50 13.15 16.31
N PHE A 29 -22.30 12.00 15.66
CA PHE A 29 -23.22 10.86 15.72
C PHE A 29 -22.51 9.61 16.22
N LEU A 30 -23.15 8.88 17.14
CA LEU A 30 -22.77 7.52 17.53
C LEU A 30 -24.01 6.63 17.43
N GLY A 31 -23.97 5.63 16.55
CA GLY A 31 -24.96 4.56 16.45
C GLY A 31 -24.40 3.24 17.00
N SER A 32 -25.08 2.64 17.97
CA SER A 32 -24.62 1.39 18.58
C SER A 32 -25.71 0.36 18.84
N THR A 33 -25.32 -0.91 18.78
CA THR A 33 -26.14 -2.06 19.22
C THR A 33 -25.71 -2.62 20.56
N ALA A 34 -24.98 -1.83 21.35
CA ALA A 34 -24.73 -2.12 22.76
C ALA A 34 -26.05 -2.19 23.55
N ASN A 35 -25.99 -2.85 24.71
CA ASN A 35 -27.12 -2.94 25.64
C ASN A 35 -27.25 -1.69 26.51
N SER A 36 -26.15 -0.96 26.72
CA SER A 36 -26.13 0.25 27.54
C SER A 36 -24.92 1.14 27.31
N PHE A 37 -25.05 2.39 27.76
CA PHE A 37 -23.93 3.30 27.98
C PHE A 37 -23.48 3.25 29.43
N ILE A 38 -22.16 3.32 29.64
CA ILE A 38 -21.51 3.46 30.94
C ILE A 38 -21.04 4.90 31.10
N PHE A 39 -21.16 5.46 32.31
CA PHE A 39 -20.70 6.81 32.66
C PHE A 39 -19.67 6.75 33.80
N ASP A 40 -18.85 7.80 33.94
CA ASP A 40 -17.74 7.86 34.92
C ASP A 40 -18.18 7.69 36.38
N ASN A 41 -19.41 8.05 36.72
CA ASN A 41 -19.97 7.89 38.06
C ASN A 41 -20.53 6.49 38.33
N GLY A 42 -20.31 5.54 37.42
CA GLY A 42 -20.86 4.19 37.48
C GLY A 42 -22.33 4.08 37.10
N PHE A 43 -22.97 5.18 36.69
CA PHE A 43 -24.33 5.14 36.15
C PHE A 43 -24.34 4.38 34.82
N GLU A 44 -25.42 3.63 34.59
CA GLU A 44 -25.63 2.87 33.38
C GLU A 44 -26.98 3.22 32.77
N PHE A 45 -26.96 3.77 31.56
CA PHE A 45 -28.18 4.00 30.78
C PHE A 45 -28.43 2.77 29.89
N SER A 46 -29.42 1.96 30.25
CA SER A 46 -29.69 0.67 29.58
C SER A 46 -30.87 0.74 28.63
N ALA A 47 -30.70 0.17 27.43
CA ALA A 47 -31.79 -0.08 26.47
C ALA A 47 -32.49 -1.43 26.72
N THR A 48 -32.01 -2.23 27.68
CA THR A 48 -32.58 -3.55 28.01
C THR A 48 -33.14 -3.66 29.42
N ASP A 49 -32.66 -2.83 30.35
CA ASP A 49 -33.20 -2.72 31.69
C ASP A 49 -34.05 -1.46 31.81
N LEU A 50 -35.37 -1.64 31.71
CA LEU A 50 -36.35 -0.54 31.70
C LEU A 50 -36.76 -0.07 33.10
N GLN A 51 -36.23 -0.70 34.16
CA GLN A 51 -36.60 -0.39 35.54
C GLN A 51 -35.73 0.71 36.18
N ALA A 52 -34.65 1.12 35.52
CA ALA A 52 -33.83 2.23 35.98
C ALA A 52 -34.58 3.57 35.73
N PRO A 53 -34.77 4.42 36.76
CA PRO A 53 -35.41 5.71 36.58
C PRO A 53 -34.58 6.57 35.62
N PRO A 54 -35.19 7.23 34.62
CA PRO A 54 -34.45 8.11 33.72
C PRO A 54 -33.91 9.28 34.53
N LEU A 55 -32.60 9.30 34.77
CA LEU A 55 -31.91 10.45 35.32
C LEU A 55 -31.57 11.41 34.19
N LEU A 56 -31.92 12.68 34.37
CA LEU A 56 -31.29 13.76 33.62
C LEU A 56 -29.84 13.85 34.12
N THR A 57 -28.93 13.17 33.42
CA THR A 57 -27.49 13.25 33.67
C THR A 57 -26.85 14.17 32.63
N ILE A 58 -25.94 15.03 33.08
CA ILE A 58 -25.10 15.90 32.23
C ILE A 58 -23.70 15.28 32.00
N ASN A 59 -23.49 14.04 32.44
CA ASN A 59 -22.21 13.35 32.26
C ASN A 59 -22.09 12.80 30.85
N ILE A 60 -20.86 12.65 30.39
CA ILE A 60 -20.51 12.11 29.08
C ILE A 60 -20.29 10.59 29.23
N PRO A 61 -20.81 9.74 28.32
CA PRO A 61 -20.57 8.31 28.40
C PRO A 61 -19.09 8.01 28.14
N ASN A 62 -18.53 7.07 28.90
CA ASN A 62 -17.14 6.62 28.80
C ASN A 62 -17.00 5.19 28.25
N GLY A 63 -18.12 4.51 28.00
CA GLY A 63 -18.10 3.16 27.46
C GLY A 63 -19.47 2.64 27.02
N LEU A 64 -19.42 1.51 26.33
CA LEU A 64 -20.55 0.78 25.76
C LEU A 64 -20.50 -0.66 26.24
N ARG A 65 -21.56 -1.15 26.87
CA ARG A 65 -21.64 -2.53 27.35
C ARG A 65 -22.41 -3.41 26.38
N PHE A 66 -21.75 -4.45 25.90
CA PHE A 66 -22.33 -5.47 25.03
C PHE A 66 -22.59 -6.76 25.81
N ARG A 67 -23.70 -7.41 25.49
CA ARG A 67 -24.00 -8.80 25.84
C ARG A 67 -23.78 -9.70 24.63
N ASP A 68 -24.05 -10.98 24.79
CA ASP A 68 -23.89 -11.96 23.72
C ASP A 68 -24.75 -11.63 22.50
N ASN A 69 -24.21 -11.88 21.31
CA ASN A 69 -24.85 -11.67 20.01
C ASN A 69 -25.37 -10.22 19.77
N PRO A 70 -24.48 -9.20 19.76
CA PRO A 70 -24.88 -7.84 19.39
C PRO A 70 -25.57 -7.78 18.03
N GLY A 71 -26.67 -7.03 17.91
CA GLY A 71 -27.38 -6.87 16.63
C GLY A 71 -26.51 -6.20 15.56
N SER A 72 -26.78 -6.49 14.28
CA SER A 72 -26.06 -5.91 13.16
C SER A 72 -26.44 -4.45 12.88
N ILE A 73 -25.54 -3.69 12.28
CA ILE A 73 -25.80 -2.36 11.72
C ILE A 73 -25.72 -2.43 10.19
N THR A 74 -26.80 -2.08 9.49
CA THR A 74 -26.82 -2.03 8.02
C THR A 74 -26.94 -0.59 7.54
N ASN A 75 -26.08 -0.18 6.61
CA ASN A 75 -26.12 1.12 5.96
C ASN A 75 -26.33 0.98 4.44
N GLN A 76 -27.44 1.51 3.96
CA GLN A 76 -27.76 1.60 2.54
C GLN A 76 -27.94 3.05 2.10
N SER A 77 -27.62 4.04 2.94
CA SER A 77 -27.87 5.46 2.67
C SER A 77 -27.06 5.97 1.46
N ASN A 78 -27.68 5.92 0.29
CA ASN A 78 -27.06 6.27 -0.99
C ASN A 78 -28.00 7.04 -1.92
N GLN A 79 -29.20 7.36 -1.44
CA GLN A 79 -30.23 8.18 -2.10
C GLN A 79 -30.64 9.34 -1.18
N SER A 80 -29.72 9.82 -0.34
CA SER A 80 -29.96 10.99 0.51
C SER A 80 -30.24 12.23 -0.35
N THR A 81 -31.13 13.11 0.11
CA THR A 81 -31.37 14.40 -0.56
C THR A 81 -30.20 15.37 -0.45
N ALA A 82 -29.37 15.22 0.59
CA ALA A 82 -28.10 15.92 0.69
C ALA A 82 -27.10 15.34 -0.33
N VAL A 83 -26.45 16.23 -1.06
CA VAL A 83 -25.47 15.91 -2.12
C VAL A 83 -24.19 16.72 -1.94
N ASP A 84 -23.07 16.19 -2.45
CA ASP A 84 -21.79 16.89 -2.52
C ASP A 84 -21.79 17.95 -3.64
N SER A 85 -20.67 18.66 -3.80
CA SER A 85 -20.47 19.69 -4.83
C SER A 85 -20.61 19.15 -6.26
N SER A 86 -20.49 17.83 -6.45
CA SER A 86 -20.65 17.14 -7.73
C SER A 86 -22.05 16.55 -7.91
N GLY A 87 -22.97 16.79 -6.97
CA GLY A 87 -24.34 16.28 -7.00
C GLY A 87 -24.47 14.81 -6.59
N ASN A 88 -23.44 14.18 -6.02
CA ASN A 88 -23.53 12.81 -5.53
C ASN A 88 -24.14 12.78 -4.12
N PRO A 89 -25.04 11.83 -3.81
CA PRO A 89 -25.56 11.65 -2.45
C PRO A 89 -24.43 11.48 -1.42
N VAL A 90 -24.57 12.09 -0.24
CA VAL A 90 -23.58 12.02 0.85
C VAL A 90 -23.87 10.94 1.90
N GLY A 91 -25.08 10.37 1.89
CA GLY A 91 -25.52 9.36 2.86
C GLY A 91 -25.71 9.91 4.27
N LEU A 92 -25.24 9.17 5.28
CA LEU A 92 -25.19 9.68 6.65
C LEU A 92 -24.02 10.66 6.78
N GLN A 93 -24.32 11.95 6.91
CA GLN A 93 -23.32 13.00 7.05
C GLN A 93 -23.45 13.73 8.38
N VAL A 94 -22.31 13.98 9.03
CA VAL A 94 -22.20 14.91 10.18
C VAL A 94 -21.53 16.22 9.73
N PRO A 95 -21.69 17.33 10.48
CA PRO A 95 -20.97 18.57 10.19
C PRO A 95 -19.45 18.38 10.11
N SER A 96 -18.77 19.21 9.32
CA SER A 96 -17.32 19.11 9.15
C SER A 96 -16.58 19.19 10.49
N GLY A 97 -15.54 18.36 10.65
CA GLY A 97 -14.75 18.25 11.88
C GLY A 97 -15.38 17.40 12.99
N ASN A 98 -16.62 16.91 12.83
CA ASN A 98 -17.29 16.08 13.83
C ASN A 98 -17.07 14.57 13.61
N SER A 99 -17.50 13.76 14.58
CA SER A 99 -17.38 12.30 14.51
C SER A 99 -18.66 11.61 14.02
N LEU A 100 -18.49 10.51 13.28
CA LEU A 100 -19.53 9.55 12.94
C LEU A 100 -19.03 8.15 13.33
N VAL A 101 -19.60 7.58 14.39
CA VAL A 101 -19.19 6.29 14.93
C VAL A 101 -20.30 5.27 14.79
N LEU A 102 -19.98 4.08 14.28
CA LEU A 102 -20.86 2.92 14.28
C LEU A 102 -20.17 1.77 15.01
N VAL A 103 -20.80 1.24 16.05
CA VAL A 103 -20.22 0.14 16.84
C VAL A 103 -21.29 -0.85 17.30
N GLY A 104 -21.18 -2.11 16.88
CA GLY A 104 -22.24 -3.08 17.06
C GLY A 104 -21.79 -4.50 16.76
N GLY A 105 -22.72 -5.36 16.33
CA GLY A 105 -22.41 -6.65 15.71
C GLY A 105 -21.73 -6.49 14.36
N ASP A 106 -22.14 -7.28 13.37
CA ASP A 106 -21.69 -7.05 11.99
C ASP A 106 -22.11 -5.67 11.49
N ILE A 107 -21.21 -4.95 10.82
CA ILE A 107 -21.51 -3.68 10.14
C ILE A 107 -21.45 -3.91 8.63
N ASN A 108 -22.59 -3.76 7.97
CA ASN A 108 -22.74 -4.02 6.53
C ASN A 108 -23.14 -2.74 5.81
N SER A 109 -22.28 -2.22 4.95
CA SER A 109 -22.60 -1.10 4.05
C SER A 109 -22.62 -1.60 2.62
N ASP A 110 -23.81 -1.58 2.00
CA ASP A 110 -24.02 -2.02 0.61
C ASP A 110 -24.50 -0.82 -0.20
N GLY A 111 -23.60 -0.24 -1.00
CA GLY A 111 -23.78 1.04 -1.67
C GLY A 111 -23.92 2.26 -0.75
N GLY A 112 -24.13 2.06 0.56
CA GLY A 112 -24.31 3.10 1.57
C GLY A 112 -23.09 4.00 1.77
N ARG A 113 -23.32 5.24 2.19
CA ARG A 113 -22.29 6.26 2.40
C ARG A 113 -22.28 6.77 3.84
N LEU A 114 -21.09 6.92 4.40
CA LEU A 114 -20.83 7.55 5.70
C LEU A 114 -19.84 8.69 5.49
N THR A 115 -20.18 9.90 5.93
CA THR A 115 -19.42 11.11 5.61
C THR A 115 -19.17 11.99 6.84
N ALA A 116 -17.91 12.28 7.15
CA ALA A 116 -17.48 13.19 8.21
C ALA A 116 -16.28 14.04 7.76
N LEU A 117 -16.53 15.04 6.91
CA LEU A 117 -15.49 15.84 6.23
C LEU A 117 -14.52 16.49 7.24
N GLY A 118 -13.22 16.21 7.13
CA GLY A 118 -12.18 16.69 8.05
C GLY A 118 -12.33 16.23 9.51
N GLY A 119 -13.29 15.35 9.79
CA GLY A 119 -13.65 14.88 11.13
C GLY A 119 -13.12 13.48 11.42
N ARG A 120 -13.97 12.62 12.00
CA ARG A 120 -13.57 11.22 12.28
C ARG A 120 -14.67 10.24 11.95
N VAL A 121 -14.34 9.15 11.27
CA VAL A 121 -15.23 7.98 11.21
C VAL A 121 -14.59 6.82 11.96
N GLU A 122 -15.38 6.14 12.79
CA GLU A 122 -14.93 4.90 13.42
C GLU A 122 -15.96 3.79 13.32
N LEU A 123 -15.50 2.62 12.88
CA LEU A 123 -16.32 1.42 12.74
C LEU A 123 -15.80 0.29 13.63
N GLY A 124 -16.69 -0.32 14.40
CA GLY A 124 -16.33 -1.32 15.40
C GLY A 124 -17.29 -2.51 15.43
N GLY A 125 -16.81 -3.72 15.14
CA GLY A 125 -17.61 -4.95 15.21
C GLY A 125 -17.29 -5.78 16.44
N LEU A 126 -18.29 -6.20 17.22
CA LEU A 126 -18.21 -7.11 18.36
C LEU A 126 -19.14 -8.31 18.16
N ALA A 127 -18.61 -9.52 18.31
CA ALA A 127 -19.34 -10.77 18.17
C ALA A 127 -19.84 -11.33 19.51
N GLY A 128 -19.41 -10.79 20.64
CA GLY A 128 -19.75 -11.30 21.98
C GLY A 128 -19.83 -10.23 23.05
N ALA A 129 -20.12 -10.66 24.27
CA ALA A 129 -20.15 -9.79 25.43
C ALA A 129 -18.79 -9.10 25.68
N GLY A 130 -18.84 -7.87 26.17
CA GLY A 130 -17.65 -7.08 26.46
C GLY A 130 -17.97 -5.60 26.66
N THR A 131 -16.95 -4.83 26.99
CA THR A 131 -17.05 -3.37 27.10
C THR A 131 -16.12 -2.73 26.08
N VAL A 132 -16.66 -1.81 25.28
CA VAL A 132 -15.85 -0.93 24.43
C VAL A 132 -15.75 0.41 25.14
N GLY A 133 -14.53 0.87 25.41
CA GLY A 133 -14.31 2.21 25.96
C GLY A 133 -14.66 3.27 24.91
N LEU A 134 -15.10 4.43 25.37
CA LEU A 134 -15.48 5.55 24.53
C LEU A 134 -14.88 6.84 25.09
N ASP A 135 -13.86 7.37 24.41
CA ASP A 135 -13.30 8.68 24.73
C ASP A 135 -14.04 9.74 23.94
N VAL A 136 -14.59 10.72 24.66
CA VAL A 136 -15.33 11.84 24.06
C VAL A 136 -14.67 13.15 24.46
N THR A 137 -14.07 13.84 23.49
CA THR A 137 -13.50 15.18 23.66
C THR A 137 -14.21 16.15 22.71
N GLY A 138 -15.22 16.85 23.21
CA GLY A 138 -16.08 17.72 22.39
C GLY A 138 -16.85 16.92 21.33
N ASN A 139 -16.51 17.12 20.06
CA ASN A 139 -17.09 16.42 18.91
C ASN A 139 -16.20 15.29 18.37
N THR A 140 -15.10 14.98 19.06
CA THR A 140 -14.21 13.89 18.68
C THR A 140 -14.50 12.67 19.55
N PHE A 141 -14.93 11.58 18.93
CA PHE A 141 -15.24 10.30 19.58
C PHE A 141 -14.19 9.27 19.19
N LYS A 142 -13.66 8.50 20.15
CA LYS A 142 -12.74 7.38 19.92
C LYS A 142 -13.14 6.14 20.72
N LEU A 143 -13.13 4.99 20.05
CA LEU A 143 -13.41 3.69 20.64
C LEU A 143 -12.12 3.03 21.10
N ASN A 144 -12.18 2.40 22.26
CA ASN A 144 -11.08 1.66 22.85
C ASN A 144 -11.49 0.20 23.01
N PHE A 145 -10.84 -0.68 22.25
CA PHE A 145 -11.08 -2.12 22.29
C PHE A 145 -10.04 -2.80 23.19
N SER A 146 -10.49 -3.74 24.01
CA SER A 146 -9.57 -4.62 24.72
C SER A 146 -8.97 -5.67 23.78
N SER A 147 -7.74 -6.09 24.02
CA SER A 147 -7.02 -7.07 23.19
C SER A 147 -7.70 -8.46 23.13
N ASP A 148 -8.55 -8.79 24.11
CA ASP A 148 -9.33 -10.02 24.21
C ASP A 148 -10.76 -9.88 23.66
N SER A 149 -11.11 -8.73 23.06
CA SER A 149 -12.44 -8.51 22.49
C SER A 149 -12.73 -9.52 21.38
N SER A 150 -13.88 -10.19 21.45
CA SER A 150 -14.38 -11.00 20.35
C SER A 150 -14.96 -10.09 19.28
N LEU A 151 -14.25 -9.87 18.18
CA LEU A 151 -14.64 -8.95 17.12
C LEU A 151 -15.60 -9.58 16.11
N SER A 152 -16.48 -8.78 15.51
CA SER A 152 -17.38 -9.16 14.40
C SER A 152 -16.92 -8.58 13.08
N ASN A 153 -17.63 -8.83 11.98
CA ASN A 153 -17.22 -8.48 10.62
C ASN A 153 -17.67 -7.07 10.21
N ILE A 154 -16.92 -6.45 9.29
CA ILE A 154 -17.28 -5.18 8.67
C ILE A 154 -17.12 -5.32 7.16
N THR A 155 -18.21 -5.08 6.43
CA THR A 155 -18.28 -5.23 4.97
C THR A 155 -18.68 -3.93 4.30
N LEU A 156 -17.89 -3.50 3.31
CA LEU A 156 -18.20 -2.41 2.39
C LEU A 156 -18.32 -2.98 0.98
N ALA A 157 -19.51 -3.01 0.41
CA ALA A 157 -19.76 -3.61 -0.89
C ALA A 157 -20.42 -2.63 -1.87
N ASN A 158 -20.26 -2.89 -3.17
CA ASN A 158 -21.01 -2.27 -4.26
C ASN A 158 -21.00 -0.74 -4.21
N ASP A 159 -19.81 -0.15 -4.29
CA ASP A 159 -19.57 1.30 -4.22
C ASP A 159 -19.91 1.95 -2.86
N ALA A 160 -20.05 1.18 -1.79
CA ALA A 160 -20.13 1.71 -0.42
C ALA A 160 -18.90 2.57 -0.09
N ARG A 161 -19.10 3.69 0.60
CA ARG A 161 -18.04 4.65 0.87
C ARG A 161 -18.08 5.18 2.29
N VAL A 162 -16.95 5.08 2.97
CA VAL A 162 -16.69 5.75 4.25
C VAL A 162 -15.70 6.88 3.99
N SER A 163 -16.08 8.12 4.24
CA SER A 163 -15.31 9.29 3.82
C SER A 163 -15.10 10.30 4.94
N VAL A 164 -13.84 10.68 5.16
CA VAL A 164 -13.43 11.84 5.96
C VAL A 164 -12.70 12.91 5.16
N ARG A 165 -12.48 12.66 3.87
CA ARG A 165 -11.86 13.61 2.94
C ARG A 165 -12.49 15.02 3.08
N GLY A 166 -11.63 16.05 3.10
CA GLY A 166 -12.01 17.46 3.14
C GLY A 166 -10.80 18.35 2.85
N ASN A 167 -10.84 19.64 3.18
CA ASN A 167 -9.71 20.56 2.94
C ASN A 167 -8.45 20.25 3.78
N GLY A 168 -8.55 19.30 4.71
CA GLY A 168 -7.50 18.87 5.63
C GLY A 168 -8.11 18.07 6.79
N GLY A 169 -7.27 17.37 7.55
CA GLY A 169 -7.65 16.49 8.64
C GLY A 169 -8.32 15.20 8.17
N GLY A 170 -9.18 14.65 9.03
CA GLY A 170 -9.96 13.46 8.72
C GLY A 170 -9.28 12.15 9.11
N ASP A 171 -9.74 11.49 10.18
CA ASP A 171 -9.25 10.15 10.56
C ASP A 171 -10.30 9.07 10.35
N ILE A 172 -9.89 7.91 9.84
CA ILE A 172 -10.74 6.70 9.81
C ILE A 172 -10.10 5.62 10.69
N ALA A 173 -10.87 5.03 11.59
CA ALA A 173 -10.45 3.87 12.37
C ALA A 173 -11.44 2.70 12.22
N VAL A 174 -10.91 1.49 12.09
CA VAL A 174 -11.71 0.26 11.94
C VAL A 174 -11.16 -0.82 12.87
N ASN A 175 -12.01 -1.43 13.69
CA ASN A 175 -11.68 -2.58 14.53
C ASN A 175 -12.68 -3.71 14.28
N THR A 176 -12.20 -4.85 13.76
CA THR A 176 -13.07 -5.94 13.28
C THR A 176 -12.36 -7.29 13.29
N ASN A 177 -13.11 -8.38 13.16
CA ASN A 177 -12.53 -9.68 12.86
C ASN A 177 -12.19 -9.78 11.37
N ASN A 178 -13.17 -9.56 10.49
CA ASN A 178 -12.96 -9.54 9.05
C ASN A 178 -13.37 -8.19 8.49
N PHE A 179 -12.39 -7.45 7.94
CA PHE A 179 -12.68 -6.31 7.07
C PHE A 179 -12.78 -6.82 5.63
N SER A 180 -13.88 -6.48 4.95
CA SER A 180 -14.08 -6.78 3.53
C SER A 180 -14.49 -5.53 2.78
N ALA A 181 -13.77 -5.18 1.71
CA ALA A 181 -14.17 -4.15 0.77
C ALA A 181 -14.23 -4.73 -0.65
N THR A 182 -15.42 -4.78 -1.24
CA THR A 182 -15.64 -5.45 -2.53
C THR A 182 -16.40 -4.59 -3.51
N ASN A 183 -16.17 -4.80 -4.82
CA ASN A 183 -16.92 -4.14 -5.89
C ASN A 183 -17.00 -2.61 -5.69
N GLY A 184 -15.84 -1.95 -5.52
CA GLY A 184 -15.76 -0.49 -5.31
C GLY A 184 -16.07 0.02 -3.90
N GLY A 185 -16.29 -0.88 -2.94
CA GLY A 185 -16.38 -0.56 -1.51
C GLY A 185 -15.08 0.04 -0.98
N ARG A 186 -15.13 1.16 -0.23
CA ARG A 186 -13.92 1.94 0.10
C ARG A 186 -13.93 2.70 1.43
N LEU A 187 -12.73 2.81 2.03
CA LEU A 187 -12.38 3.81 3.03
C LEU A 187 -11.63 4.97 2.36
N VAL A 188 -12.01 6.21 2.64
CA VAL A 188 -11.53 7.40 1.93
C VAL A 188 -11.19 8.55 2.88
N ALA A 189 -9.92 8.83 3.03
CA ALA A 189 -9.37 10.06 3.58
C ALA A 189 -8.68 10.86 2.45
N GLY A 190 -7.84 11.82 2.83
CA GLY A 190 -7.13 12.68 1.91
C GLY A 190 -7.53 14.15 2.00
N THR A 191 -6.78 14.99 1.30
CA THR A 191 -7.01 16.44 1.24
C THR A 191 -7.42 16.88 -0.16
N GLU A 192 -8.39 17.80 -0.22
CA GLU A 192 -8.89 18.44 -1.44
C GLU A 192 -8.70 19.97 -1.45
N GLY A 193 -7.94 20.50 -0.48
CA GLY A 193 -7.72 21.94 -0.32
C GLY A 193 -6.41 22.26 0.40
N GLU A 194 -6.40 23.37 1.15
CA GLU A 194 -5.24 23.81 1.95
C GLU A 194 -5.23 23.11 3.31
N GLY A 195 -4.41 22.07 3.46
CA GLY A 195 -4.26 21.33 4.71
C GLY A 195 -3.82 19.88 4.55
N ASN A 196 -3.12 19.36 5.56
CA ASN A 196 -2.67 17.97 5.59
C ASN A 196 -3.83 17.02 5.90
N ALA A 197 -3.87 15.85 5.27
CA ALA A 197 -4.85 14.81 5.59
C ALA A 197 -4.52 14.08 6.90
N GLY A 198 -5.55 13.52 7.55
CA GLY A 198 -5.40 12.60 8.68
C GLY A 198 -5.16 11.16 8.23
N ASP A 199 -5.19 10.21 9.16
CA ASP A 199 -4.76 8.83 8.94
C ASP A 199 -5.94 7.86 8.74
N ILE A 200 -5.67 6.73 8.06
CA ILE A 200 -6.56 5.56 8.06
C ILE A 200 -5.89 4.43 8.82
N THR A 201 -6.57 3.90 9.85
CA THR A 201 -6.11 2.74 10.63
C THR A 201 -7.14 1.61 10.55
N VAL A 202 -6.69 0.42 10.15
CA VAL A 202 -7.52 -0.80 10.14
C VAL A 202 -6.84 -1.89 10.97
N ASN A 203 -7.52 -2.31 12.04
CA ASN A 203 -7.14 -3.47 12.84
C ASN A 203 -8.15 -4.58 12.57
N ALA A 204 -7.71 -5.65 11.93
CA ALA A 204 -8.56 -6.78 11.55
C ALA A 204 -7.85 -8.12 11.72
N ASN A 205 -8.51 -9.22 12.06
CA ASN A 205 -7.85 -10.53 11.92
C ASN A 205 -7.61 -10.87 10.44
N ASN A 206 -8.58 -10.60 9.56
CA ASN A 206 -8.43 -10.74 8.12
C ASN A 206 -8.84 -9.45 7.40
N PHE A 207 -8.02 -9.00 6.47
CA PHE A 207 -8.26 -7.84 5.62
C PHE A 207 -8.38 -8.30 4.17
N ASN A 208 -9.55 -8.11 3.56
CA ASN A 208 -9.85 -8.57 2.20
C ASN A 208 -10.35 -7.43 1.33
N ILE A 209 -9.69 -7.17 0.21
CA ILE A 209 -10.12 -6.19 -0.79
C ILE A 209 -10.19 -6.84 -2.17
N SER A 210 -11.28 -6.63 -2.90
CA SER A 210 -11.42 -7.23 -4.24
C SER A 210 -12.37 -6.50 -5.17
N GLY A 211 -11.94 -6.31 -6.41
CA GLY A 211 -12.83 -5.93 -7.50
C GLY A 211 -13.03 -4.42 -7.63
N VAL A 212 -13.70 -4.06 -8.72
CA VAL A 212 -14.02 -2.70 -9.11
C VAL A 212 -15.54 -2.54 -9.10
N GLY A 213 -16.03 -1.40 -8.64
CA GLY A 213 -17.46 -1.10 -8.55
C GLY A 213 -18.08 -0.78 -9.91
N GLN A 214 -19.39 -0.62 -9.93
CA GLN A 214 -20.10 -0.24 -11.17
C GLN A 214 -19.72 1.17 -11.63
N SER A 215 -19.26 2.00 -10.69
CA SER A 215 -18.70 3.33 -10.98
C SER A 215 -17.34 3.30 -11.69
N GLY A 216 -16.74 2.11 -11.89
CA GLY A 216 -15.38 1.96 -12.40
C GLY A 216 -14.30 2.25 -11.35
N VAL A 217 -14.68 2.47 -10.09
CA VAL A 217 -13.73 2.75 -9.02
C VAL A 217 -13.37 1.47 -8.28
N GLU A 218 -12.08 1.27 -8.04
CA GLU A 218 -11.54 0.09 -7.36
C GLU A 218 -11.97 0.01 -5.88
N ALA A 219 -12.06 -1.20 -5.32
CA ALA A 219 -12.27 -1.39 -3.89
C ALA A 219 -10.97 -1.14 -3.10
N GLY A 220 -11.11 -0.73 -1.83
CA GLY A 220 -9.99 -0.70 -0.88
C GLY A 220 -9.85 0.58 -0.05
N VAL A 221 -8.63 1.10 0.10
CA VAL A 221 -8.31 2.16 1.08
C VAL A 221 -7.55 3.30 0.41
N PHE A 222 -8.01 4.54 0.61
CA PHE A 222 -7.54 5.72 -0.13
C PHE A 222 -7.25 6.88 0.82
N ASN A 223 -6.01 7.36 0.87
CA ASN A 223 -5.64 8.57 1.61
C ASN A 223 -4.81 9.48 0.69
N GLN A 224 -5.45 10.28 -0.16
CA GLN A 224 -4.76 10.92 -1.29
C GLN A 224 -4.75 12.45 -1.19
N THR A 225 -3.69 13.08 -1.68
CA THR A 225 -3.69 14.52 -1.96
C THR A 225 -4.26 14.71 -3.38
N LEU A 226 -5.44 15.32 -3.49
CA LEU A 226 -6.15 15.45 -4.76
C LEU A 226 -5.63 16.59 -5.63
N ASP A 227 -6.03 16.58 -6.91
CA ASP A 227 -5.77 17.67 -7.86
C ASP A 227 -6.18 19.04 -7.28
N GLY A 228 -5.29 20.01 -7.43
CA GLY A 228 -5.43 21.37 -6.88
C GLY A 228 -5.26 21.50 -5.37
N ALA A 229 -5.08 20.41 -4.62
CA ALA A 229 -4.86 20.47 -3.18
C ALA A 229 -3.41 20.82 -2.82
N SER A 230 -3.25 21.43 -1.65
CA SER A 230 -1.98 21.90 -1.09
C SER A 230 -1.87 21.40 0.36
N GLY A 231 -1.16 20.28 0.54
CA GLY A 231 -1.03 19.62 1.83
C GLY A 231 -0.50 18.19 1.72
N ASN A 232 0.14 17.73 2.79
CA ASN A 232 0.69 16.37 2.84
C ASN A 232 -0.44 15.36 3.07
N ALA A 233 -0.33 14.19 2.44
CA ALA A 233 -1.23 13.09 2.74
C ALA A 233 -0.89 12.48 4.12
N GLY A 234 -1.91 11.99 4.82
CA GLY A 234 -1.71 11.19 6.03
C GLY A 234 -1.33 9.76 5.68
N ASN A 235 -1.10 8.93 6.68
CA ASN A 235 -0.65 7.55 6.50
C ASN A 235 -1.82 6.56 6.45
N ILE A 236 -1.52 5.36 5.95
CA ILE A 236 -2.41 4.20 6.02
C ILE A 236 -1.70 3.13 6.88
N PHE A 237 -2.38 2.66 7.91
CA PHE A 237 -1.93 1.60 8.81
C PHE A 237 -2.89 0.42 8.74
N ILE A 238 -2.40 -0.76 8.38
CA ILE A 238 -3.20 -1.99 8.34
C ILE A 238 -2.50 -3.05 9.19
N ASN A 239 -3.13 -3.39 10.31
CA ASN A 239 -2.66 -4.42 11.23
C ASN A 239 -3.58 -5.63 11.12
N THR A 240 -3.04 -6.75 10.65
CA THR A 240 -3.83 -7.95 10.44
C THR A 240 -3.10 -9.26 10.68
N LYS A 241 -3.78 -10.40 10.56
CA LYS A 241 -3.13 -11.72 10.50
C LYS A 241 -3.03 -12.20 9.05
N SER A 242 -3.99 -11.82 8.21
CA SER A 242 -3.98 -12.10 6.77
C SER A 242 -4.46 -10.90 5.99
N PHE A 243 -3.62 -10.44 5.05
CA PHE A 243 -3.95 -9.39 4.09
C PHE A 243 -4.11 -10.03 2.71
N ASN A 244 -5.26 -9.84 2.07
CA ASN A 244 -5.55 -10.34 0.73
C ASN A 244 -6.13 -9.22 -0.15
N GLY A 245 -5.42 -8.85 -1.20
CA GLY A 245 -5.91 -7.97 -2.25
C GLY A 245 -6.01 -8.71 -3.59
N SER A 246 -7.11 -8.55 -4.31
CA SER A 246 -7.27 -9.18 -5.63
C SER A 246 -8.10 -8.35 -6.61
N SER A 247 -8.15 -8.81 -7.86
CA SER A 247 -9.11 -8.34 -8.88
C SER A 247 -9.08 -6.82 -9.09
N GLY A 248 -7.88 -6.22 -9.17
CA GLY A 248 -7.71 -4.79 -9.39
C GLY A 248 -8.02 -3.88 -8.19
N ALA A 249 -8.16 -4.41 -6.97
CA ALA A 249 -8.35 -3.60 -5.77
C ALA A 249 -7.06 -2.89 -5.32
N GLY A 250 -7.20 -1.80 -4.55
CA GLY A 250 -6.09 -0.88 -4.24
C GLY A 250 -5.99 -0.42 -2.78
N VAL A 251 -4.75 -0.25 -2.30
CA VAL A 251 -4.43 0.60 -1.15
C VAL A 251 -3.56 1.75 -1.64
N THR A 252 -4.10 2.96 -1.62
CA THR A 252 -3.54 4.10 -2.37
C THR A 252 -3.36 5.33 -1.49
N ASN A 253 -2.13 5.85 -1.46
CA ASN A 253 -1.68 7.03 -0.73
C ASN A 253 -0.87 7.98 -1.65
N ASN A 254 -1.49 8.36 -2.77
CA ASN A 254 -0.82 9.10 -3.83
C ASN A 254 -0.97 10.62 -3.68
N VAL A 255 0.01 11.35 -4.19
CA VAL A 255 -0.11 12.78 -4.54
C VAL A 255 -0.52 12.87 -6.01
N LEU A 256 -1.72 13.36 -6.32
CA LEU A 256 -2.24 13.36 -7.69
C LEU A 256 -1.65 14.51 -8.53
N THR A 257 -1.82 14.42 -9.85
CA THR A 257 -1.45 15.49 -10.78
C THR A 257 -2.12 16.80 -10.38
N GLY A 258 -1.37 17.91 -10.45
CA GLY A 258 -1.84 19.24 -10.05
C GLY A 258 -1.82 19.51 -8.54
N ALA A 259 -1.58 18.48 -7.72
CA ALA A 259 -1.45 18.63 -6.27
C ALA A 259 -0.05 19.07 -5.85
N THR A 260 0.05 19.71 -4.68
CA THR A 260 1.32 20.03 -4.00
C THR A 260 1.31 19.48 -2.57
N GLY A 261 2.37 18.78 -2.17
CA GLY A 261 2.53 18.17 -0.86
C GLY A 261 3.22 16.81 -0.94
N ASP A 262 3.78 16.36 0.18
CA ASP A 262 4.39 15.03 0.27
C ASP A 262 3.33 13.94 0.44
N GLY A 263 3.53 12.79 -0.19
CA GLY A 263 2.71 11.60 -0.04
C GLY A 263 2.91 10.94 1.31
N GLY A 264 1.85 10.30 1.82
CA GLY A 264 1.87 9.58 3.07
C GLY A 264 2.35 8.14 2.89
N ASN A 265 2.76 7.50 3.99
CA ASN A 265 3.25 6.12 3.94
C ASN A 265 2.11 5.11 3.98
N ILE A 266 2.37 3.91 3.47
CA ILE A 266 1.55 2.72 3.65
C ILE A 266 2.32 1.75 4.53
N ASN A 267 1.79 1.43 5.71
CA ASN A 267 2.38 0.51 6.67
C ASN A 267 1.46 -0.67 6.91
N ILE A 268 1.93 -1.87 6.59
CA ILE A 268 1.19 -3.11 6.76
C ILE A 268 1.97 -4.03 7.68
N THR A 269 1.33 -4.45 8.78
CA THR A 269 1.82 -5.49 9.68
C THR A 269 0.85 -6.67 9.59
N THR A 270 1.35 -7.83 9.18
CA THR A 270 0.51 -9.01 8.95
C THR A 270 1.21 -10.33 9.33
N GLY A 271 0.46 -11.43 9.39
CA GLY A 271 1.05 -12.77 9.34
C GLY A 271 1.43 -13.12 7.90
N SER A 272 0.42 -13.11 7.03
CA SER A 272 0.56 -13.34 5.58
C SER A 272 0.06 -12.15 4.76
N PHE A 273 0.74 -11.86 3.66
CA PHE A 273 0.40 -10.80 2.72
C PHE A 273 0.26 -11.37 1.30
N SER A 274 -0.87 -11.13 0.65
CA SER A 274 -1.12 -11.54 -0.73
C SER A 274 -1.72 -10.41 -1.58
N LEU A 275 -1.15 -10.20 -2.77
CA LEU A 275 -1.79 -9.46 -3.86
C LEU A 275 -1.87 -10.35 -5.10
N THR A 276 -3.05 -10.42 -5.71
CA THR A 276 -3.23 -11.14 -6.97
C THR A 276 -4.05 -10.34 -7.99
N ASP A 277 -4.04 -10.80 -9.24
CA ASP A 277 -5.02 -10.41 -10.25
C ASP A 277 -5.18 -8.89 -10.41
N GLY A 278 -4.06 -8.18 -10.47
CA GLY A 278 -3.99 -6.74 -10.72
C GLY A 278 -4.13 -5.85 -9.48
N ALA A 279 -4.18 -6.43 -8.28
CA ALA A 279 -4.24 -5.64 -7.05
C ALA A 279 -2.93 -4.87 -6.77
N GLN A 280 -3.05 -3.66 -6.20
CA GLN A 280 -1.91 -2.76 -6.01
C GLN A 280 -1.86 -2.07 -4.65
N LEU A 281 -0.64 -1.82 -4.17
CA LEU A 281 -0.35 -0.79 -3.16
C LEU A 281 0.38 0.34 -3.87
N SER A 282 -0.04 1.59 -3.67
CA SER A 282 0.61 2.74 -4.30
C SER A 282 0.75 3.91 -3.35
N ALA A 283 1.97 4.39 -3.14
CA ALA A 283 2.30 5.62 -2.43
C ALA A 283 3.08 6.59 -3.33
N SER A 284 2.69 6.68 -4.61
CA SER A 284 3.42 7.41 -5.66
C SER A 284 3.08 8.90 -5.70
N THR A 285 3.97 9.70 -6.31
CA THR A 285 3.74 11.12 -6.58
C THR A 285 3.57 11.38 -8.07
N PHE A 286 2.50 12.07 -8.45
CA PHE A 286 2.20 12.55 -9.81
C PHE A 286 2.10 14.08 -9.85
N GLY A 287 2.19 14.74 -8.70
CA GLY A 287 2.17 16.19 -8.53
C GLY A 287 3.53 16.72 -8.07
N GLN A 288 3.53 17.77 -7.26
CA GLN A 288 4.74 18.37 -6.69
C GLN A 288 4.90 17.96 -5.21
N GLY A 289 5.95 17.21 -4.92
CA GLY A 289 6.25 16.68 -3.58
C GLY A 289 6.75 15.23 -3.65
N ASN A 290 7.35 14.75 -2.58
CA ASN A 290 7.92 13.41 -2.53
C ASN A 290 6.82 12.34 -2.46
N ALA A 291 7.08 11.16 -3.03
CA ALA A 291 6.26 9.98 -2.82
C ALA A 291 6.43 9.44 -1.38
N GLY A 292 5.42 8.72 -0.89
CA GLY A 292 5.45 8.08 0.42
C GLY A 292 6.10 6.69 0.39
N ASN A 293 6.61 6.21 1.51
CA ASN A 293 7.21 4.86 1.59
C ASN A 293 6.14 3.78 1.74
N VAL A 294 6.46 2.56 1.33
CA VAL A 294 5.66 1.36 1.62
C VAL A 294 6.47 0.40 2.49
N LEU A 295 5.91 0.00 3.62
CA LEU A 295 6.46 -0.99 4.53
C LEU A 295 5.49 -2.16 4.66
N VAL A 296 5.96 -3.37 4.31
CA VAL A 296 5.23 -4.62 4.55
C VAL A 296 6.05 -5.48 5.50
N GLN A 297 5.54 -5.65 6.72
CA GLN A 297 6.08 -6.54 7.75
C GLN A 297 5.16 -7.74 7.89
N ALA A 298 5.52 -8.86 7.26
CA ALA A 298 4.81 -10.13 7.38
C ALA A 298 5.60 -11.07 8.31
N SER A 299 4.97 -11.76 9.25
CA SER A 299 5.70 -12.79 10.03
C SER A 299 6.00 -14.04 9.21
N ASP A 300 5.18 -14.33 8.19
CA ASP A 300 5.20 -15.60 7.46
C ASP A 300 5.57 -15.40 5.98
N SER A 301 4.69 -14.81 5.17
CA SER A 301 4.89 -14.71 3.73
C SER A 301 4.39 -13.43 3.10
N VAL A 302 5.06 -13.04 2.01
CA VAL A 302 4.63 -12.00 1.08
C VAL A 302 4.55 -12.62 -0.31
N GLU A 303 3.36 -12.61 -0.90
CA GLU A 303 3.07 -13.22 -2.20
C GLU A 303 2.41 -12.21 -3.14
N LEU A 304 3.01 -11.97 -4.30
CA LEU A 304 2.40 -11.18 -5.36
C LEU A 304 2.36 -12.01 -6.64
N ALA A 305 1.20 -12.09 -7.29
CA ALA A 305 1.03 -12.88 -8.51
C ALA A 305 0.11 -12.23 -9.54
N GLY A 306 0.54 -12.18 -10.79
CA GLY A 306 -0.27 -11.73 -11.92
C GLY A 306 0.16 -10.38 -12.51
N SER A 307 -0.23 -10.15 -13.75
CA SER A 307 0.04 -8.90 -14.48
C SER A 307 -0.63 -7.72 -13.78
N ASN A 308 0.00 -6.55 -13.86
CA ASN A 308 -0.42 -5.31 -13.17
C ASN A 308 -0.57 -5.44 -11.65
N THR A 309 -0.01 -6.48 -11.04
CA THR A 309 0.00 -6.65 -9.57
C THR A 309 1.29 -6.08 -9.02
N GLY A 310 1.23 -5.23 -8.00
CA GLY A 310 2.47 -4.65 -7.49
C GLY A 310 2.39 -3.73 -6.30
N ILE A 311 3.57 -3.36 -5.81
CA ILE A 311 3.77 -2.31 -4.80
C ILE A 311 4.56 -1.18 -5.46
N LEU A 312 4.05 0.04 -5.36
CA LEU A 312 4.54 1.20 -6.09
C LEU A 312 4.82 2.37 -5.14
N SER A 313 5.98 2.97 -5.26
CA SER A 313 6.34 4.25 -4.64
C SER A 313 7.18 5.08 -5.62
N THR A 314 6.52 5.48 -6.71
CA THR A 314 7.18 6.02 -7.91
C THR A 314 7.08 7.54 -7.98
N VAL A 315 7.98 8.14 -8.76
CA VAL A 315 7.76 9.46 -9.35
C VAL A 315 7.08 9.24 -10.70
N GLY A 316 5.78 9.52 -10.76
CA GLY A 316 4.96 9.37 -11.95
C GLY A 316 5.32 10.36 -13.06
N ALA A 317 4.74 10.17 -14.24
CA ALA A 317 4.85 11.15 -15.33
C ALA A 317 4.25 12.49 -14.85
N GLY A 318 4.95 13.59 -15.09
CA GLY A 318 4.62 14.92 -14.59
C GLY A 318 5.00 15.18 -13.13
N GLY A 319 5.32 14.13 -12.37
CA GLY A 319 5.69 14.23 -10.96
C GLY A 319 7.04 14.94 -10.76
N VAL A 320 7.11 15.80 -9.75
CA VAL A 320 8.31 16.51 -9.34
C VAL A 320 8.56 16.30 -7.85
N GLY A 321 9.59 15.54 -7.51
CA GLY A 321 9.90 15.10 -6.15
C GLY A 321 10.62 13.76 -6.18
N ASN A 322 11.07 13.27 -5.04
CA ASN A 322 11.75 11.97 -4.96
C ASN A 322 10.75 10.83 -4.75
N GLY A 323 11.06 9.65 -5.29
CA GLY A 323 10.37 8.40 -5.03
C GLY A 323 10.56 7.96 -3.58
N GLY A 324 9.58 7.27 -3.03
CA GLY A 324 9.67 6.67 -1.71
C GLY A 324 10.25 5.25 -1.80
N ASN A 325 10.64 4.70 -0.65
CA ASN A 325 11.22 3.37 -0.58
C ASN A 325 10.14 2.29 -0.42
N ILE A 326 10.45 1.07 -0.87
CA ILE A 326 9.67 -0.13 -0.58
C ILE A 326 10.52 -1.04 0.30
N ASN A 327 10.03 -1.34 1.50
CA ASN A 327 10.69 -2.22 2.46
C ASN A 327 9.80 -3.43 2.76
N ILE A 328 10.34 -4.63 2.55
CA ILE A 328 9.65 -5.90 2.76
C ILE A 328 10.42 -6.71 3.82
N ASN A 329 9.76 -7.06 4.91
CA ASN A 329 10.25 -8.00 5.91
C ASN A 329 9.33 -9.23 5.97
N ALA A 330 9.86 -10.44 5.78
CA ALA A 330 9.06 -11.67 5.78
C ALA A 330 9.87 -12.93 6.10
N ALA A 331 9.22 -14.06 6.36
CA ALA A 331 9.93 -15.35 6.33
C ALA A 331 10.10 -15.88 4.90
N SER A 332 9.23 -15.49 3.96
CA SER A 332 9.37 -15.78 2.53
C SER A 332 8.78 -14.67 1.65
N LEU A 333 9.36 -14.49 0.45
CA LEU A 333 8.83 -13.60 -0.59
C LEU A 333 8.69 -14.37 -1.91
N SER A 334 7.54 -14.21 -2.57
CA SER A 334 7.28 -14.72 -3.92
C SER A 334 6.71 -13.62 -4.81
N LEU A 335 7.38 -13.31 -5.92
CA LEU A 335 6.86 -12.47 -7.01
C LEU A 335 6.71 -13.33 -8.26
N LYS A 336 5.48 -13.53 -8.74
CA LYS A 336 5.21 -14.44 -9.86
C LYS A 336 4.33 -13.83 -10.94
N ASP A 337 4.40 -14.42 -12.12
CA ASP A 337 3.46 -14.20 -13.22
C ASP A 337 3.27 -12.71 -13.55
N GLY A 338 4.36 -11.94 -13.63
CA GLY A 338 4.35 -10.53 -13.99
C GLY A 338 4.15 -9.54 -12.83
N ALA A 339 4.15 -10.00 -11.58
CA ALA A 339 4.04 -9.12 -10.40
C ALA A 339 5.33 -8.33 -10.11
N GLN A 340 5.20 -7.09 -9.62
CA GLN A 340 6.34 -6.16 -9.53
C GLN A 340 6.43 -5.30 -8.26
N LEU A 341 7.66 -4.93 -7.86
CA LEU A 341 7.95 -3.85 -6.89
C LEU A 341 8.60 -2.66 -7.63
N LEU A 342 8.05 -1.45 -7.52
CA LEU A 342 8.49 -0.28 -8.32
C LEU A 342 8.73 0.98 -7.48
N THR A 343 9.93 1.54 -7.60
CA THR A 343 10.31 2.86 -7.06
C THR A 343 10.82 3.81 -8.15
N ILE A 344 10.47 3.54 -9.41
CA ILE A 344 11.02 4.20 -10.60
C ILE A 344 10.67 5.69 -10.75
N VAL A 345 11.45 6.39 -11.57
CA VAL A 345 11.07 7.69 -12.16
C VAL A 345 10.51 7.43 -13.55
N ARG A 346 9.24 7.75 -13.79
CA ARG A 346 8.55 7.39 -15.03
C ARG A 346 8.93 8.29 -16.20
N GLN A 347 8.99 7.69 -17.38
CA GLN A 347 9.05 8.39 -18.66
C GLN A 347 7.80 9.26 -18.90
N ALA A 348 7.83 10.09 -19.94
CA ALA A 348 6.68 10.86 -20.36
C ALA A 348 5.49 9.96 -20.74
N SER A 349 4.28 10.50 -20.59
CA SER A 349 3.05 9.93 -21.11
C SER A 349 2.45 10.87 -22.16
N ASP A 350 1.34 10.47 -22.78
CA ASP A 350 0.66 11.29 -23.79
C ASP A 350 0.20 12.67 -23.26
N THR A 351 0.00 12.80 -21.95
CA THR A 351 -0.56 14.00 -21.31
C THR A 351 0.37 14.66 -20.31
N GLN A 352 1.50 14.04 -19.95
CA GLN A 352 2.41 14.54 -18.92
C GLN A 352 3.87 14.37 -19.36
N PRO A 353 4.75 15.34 -19.03
CA PRO A 353 6.18 15.20 -19.27
C PRO A 353 6.77 14.04 -18.44
N ALA A 354 8.02 13.69 -18.69
CA ALA A 354 8.71 12.70 -17.86
C ALA A 354 8.86 13.21 -16.42
N GLY A 355 8.87 12.28 -15.46
CA GLY A 355 9.06 12.60 -14.04
C GLY A 355 10.44 13.17 -13.73
N LYS A 356 10.53 13.93 -12.64
CA LYS A 356 11.76 14.57 -12.18
C LYS A 356 11.98 14.38 -10.68
N GLY A 357 13.14 13.82 -10.34
CA GLY A 357 13.60 13.55 -8.98
C GLY A 357 14.20 12.14 -8.89
N ASP A 358 14.78 11.79 -7.75
CA ASP A 358 15.46 10.50 -7.60
C ASP A 358 14.45 9.36 -7.37
N ALA A 359 14.71 8.17 -7.89
CA ALA A 359 13.97 6.95 -7.55
C ALA A 359 14.24 6.54 -6.09
N GLY A 360 13.25 5.92 -5.44
CA GLY A 360 13.43 5.35 -4.11
C GLY A 360 14.13 3.99 -4.15
N ASN A 361 14.54 3.45 -3.00
CA ASN A 361 15.17 2.13 -2.91
C ASN A 361 14.16 1.02 -2.67
N VAL A 362 14.52 -0.22 -3.04
CA VAL A 362 13.79 -1.42 -2.65
C VAL A 362 14.67 -2.28 -1.73
N THR A 363 14.19 -2.56 -0.52
CA THR A 363 14.84 -3.45 0.43
C THR A 363 13.95 -4.65 0.71
N VAL A 364 14.48 -5.84 0.47
CA VAL A 364 13.85 -7.12 0.79
C VAL A 364 14.73 -7.82 1.83
N ASP A 365 14.21 -7.99 3.04
CA ASP A 365 14.89 -8.72 4.10
C ASP A 365 14.03 -9.89 4.56
N VAL A 366 14.44 -11.08 4.12
CA VAL A 366 13.68 -12.32 4.25
C VAL A 366 14.53 -13.36 4.97
N THR A 367 13.98 -14.08 5.94
CA THR A 367 14.77 -15.09 6.66
C THR A 367 14.93 -16.40 5.88
N GLY A 368 13.92 -16.77 5.09
CA GLY A 368 13.89 -17.97 4.27
C GLY A 368 14.17 -17.68 2.79
N LYS A 369 13.21 -17.98 1.91
CA LYS A 369 13.40 -17.93 0.46
C LYS A 369 12.79 -16.69 -0.19
N VAL A 370 13.53 -16.08 -1.10
CA VAL A 370 13.04 -15.12 -2.09
C VAL A 370 12.94 -15.82 -3.45
N THR A 371 11.76 -15.80 -4.07
CA THR A 371 11.50 -16.36 -5.40
C THR A 371 10.88 -15.30 -6.30
N ILE A 372 11.52 -14.99 -7.43
CA ILE A 372 10.98 -14.08 -8.45
C ILE A 372 10.99 -14.83 -9.78
N ALA A 373 9.81 -15.07 -10.35
CA ALA A 373 9.71 -15.98 -11.49
C ALA A 373 8.60 -15.61 -12.48
N GLY A 374 8.93 -15.68 -13.77
CA GLY A 374 7.95 -15.69 -14.84
C GLY A 374 7.67 -14.33 -15.47
N VAL A 375 6.96 -14.39 -16.60
CA VAL A 375 6.47 -13.27 -17.39
C VAL A 375 5.00 -13.53 -17.70
N LYS A 376 4.15 -12.51 -17.58
CA LYS A 376 2.74 -12.61 -17.96
C LYS A 376 2.29 -11.32 -18.65
N ASP A 377 1.57 -11.46 -19.76
CA ASP A 377 1.03 -10.34 -20.54
C ASP A 377 2.09 -9.30 -20.95
N GLY A 378 3.33 -9.77 -21.19
CA GLY A 378 4.47 -8.91 -21.53
C GLY A 378 5.15 -8.22 -20.33
N PHE A 379 4.65 -8.44 -19.10
CA PHE A 379 5.27 -7.95 -17.87
C PHE A 379 6.11 -9.05 -17.24
N SER A 380 7.42 -8.80 -17.07
CA SER A 380 8.28 -9.64 -16.23
C SER A 380 7.93 -9.46 -14.76
N SER A 381 7.98 -10.56 -14.00
CA SER A 381 8.07 -10.47 -12.55
C SER A 381 9.37 -9.77 -12.17
N ALA A 382 9.28 -8.68 -11.41
CA ALA A 382 10.44 -7.79 -11.29
C ALA A 382 10.50 -6.92 -10.04
N ILE A 383 11.71 -6.48 -9.73
CA ILE A 383 11.98 -5.34 -8.85
C ILE A 383 12.65 -4.24 -9.69
N PHE A 384 12.02 -3.08 -9.75
CA PHE A 384 12.49 -1.94 -10.54
C PHE A 384 12.68 -0.69 -9.70
N SER A 385 13.89 -0.13 -9.80
CA SER A 385 14.33 1.07 -9.09
C SER A 385 15.09 2.01 -10.05
N SER A 386 14.59 2.11 -11.27
CA SER A 386 15.24 2.72 -12.43
C SER A 386 14.76 4.13 -12.76
N VAL A 387 15.50 4.82 -13.63
CA VAL A 387 15.11 6.11 -14.24
C VAL A 387 14.65 5.86 -15.67
N GLY A 388 13.41 6.22 -16.00
CA GLY A 388 12.82 5.99 -17.32
C GLY A 388 13.35 6.94 -18.40
N THR A 389 13.04 6.63 -19.66
CA THR A 389 13.45 7.44 -20.82
C THR A 389 12.96 8.88 -20.72
N GLY A 390 13.88 9.83 -20.92
CA GLY A 390 13.60 11.27 -20.85
C GLY A 390 13.36 11.81 -19.43
N ALA A 391 13.28 10.95 -18.41
CA ALA A 391 13.19 11.37 -17.02
C ALA A 391 14.54 11.90 -16.51
N THR A 392 14.51 12.67 -15.42
CA THR A 392 15.73 13.22 -14.79
C THR A 392 15.76 12.87 -13.30
N GLY A 393 16.87 12.31 -12.86
CA GLY A 393 17.10 11.86 -11.48
C GLY A 393 18.02 10.64 -11.46
N ASN A 394 18.40 10.19 -10.27
CA ASN A 394 19.19 8.98 -10.08
C ASN A 394 18.29 7.76 -9.79
N GLY A 395 18.71 6.59 -10.22
CA GLY A 395 18.11 5.31 -9.86
C GLY A 395 18.36 4.99 -8.39
N GLY A 396 17.39 4.36 -7.74
CA GLY A 396 17.55 3.85 -6.38
C GLY A 396 18.20 2.48 -6.36
N ASN A 397 18.64 2.03 -5.19
CA ASN A 397 19.26 0.73 -5.01
C ASN A 397 18.23 -0.39 -4.77
N ILE A 398 18.59 -1.61 -5.16
CA ILE A 398 17.86 -2.84 -4.83
C ILE A 398 18.75 -3.64 -3.88
N THR A 399 18.26 -3.95 -2.68
CA THR A 399 18.98 -4.77 -1.69
C THR A 399 18.12 -5.95 -1.29
N ILE A 400 18.64 -7.16 -1.41
CA ILE A 400 17.99 -8.41 -1.05
C ILE A 400 18.86 -9.16 -0.05
N SER A 401 18.29 -9.50 1.10
CA SER A 401 18.84 -10.40 2.12
C SER A 401 17.90 -11.60 2.26
N SER A 402 18.44 -12.81 2.18
CA SER A 402 17.66 -14.05 2.20
C SER A 402 18.45 -15.25 2.76
N GLY A 403 17.77 -16.33 3.10
CA GLY A 403 18.38 -17.65 3.20
C GLY A 403 18.75 -18.19 1.82
N SER A 404 17.80 -18.14 0.87
CA SER A 404 18.03 -18.51 -0.53
C SER A 404 17.34 -17.54 -1.49
N PHE A 405 17.99 -17.24 -2.61
CA PHE A 405 17.47 -16.36 -3.66
C PHE A 405 17.36 -17.10 -5.00
N SER A 406 16.20 -16.96 -5.66
CA SER A 406 15.92 -17.55 -6.97
C SER A 406 15.30 -16.52 -7.91
N LEU A 407 15.90 -16.33 -9.09
CA LEU A 407 15.41 -15.45 -10.16
C LEU A 407 15.31 -16.22 -11.48
N THR A 408 14.09 -16.52 -11.92
CA THR A 408 13.89 -17.46 -13.04
C THR A 408 12.88 -16.99 -14.09
N ASP A 409 12.89 -17.66 -15.24
CA ASP A 409 11.82 -17.62 -16.24
C ASP A 409 11.51 -16.21 -16.78
N GLY A 410 12.55 -15.42 -17.06
CA GLY A 410 12.45 -14.06 -17.61
C GLY A 410 12.22 -12.97 -16.58
N ALA A 411 12.34 -13.30 -15.28
CA ALA A 411 12.24 -12.35 -14.18
C ALA A 411 13.46 -11.41 -14.09
N GLN A 412 13.26 -10.22 -13.52
CA GLN A 412 14.26 -9.14 -13.56
C GLN A 412 14.47 -8.41 -12.23
N LEU A 413 15.71 -8.05 -11.93
CA LEU A 413 16.07 -6.98 -11.01
C LEU A 413 16.72 -5.86 -11.84
N SER A 414 16.19 -4.63 -11.79
CA SER A 414 16.81 -3.52 -12.53
C SER A 414 16.81 -2.19 -11.77
N ALA A 415 18.02 -1.67 -11.56
CA ALA A 415 18.29 -0.33 -11.04
C ALA A 415 18.89 0.60 -12.12
N SER A 416 18.69 0.25 -13.40
CA SER A 416 19.28 0.94 -14.56
C SER A 416 18.81 2.40 -14.73
N THR A 417 19.53 3.17 -15.54
CA THR A 417 19.12 4.51 -15.98
C THR A 417 18.94 4.54 -17.50
N PHE A 418 17.76 4.94 -17.96
CA PHE A 418 17.42 5.23 -19.36
C PHE A 418 17.21 6.73 -19.62
N GLY A 419 17.28 7.54 -18.55
CA GLY A 419 17.13 8.99 -18.58
C GLY A 419 18.43 9.71 -18.24
N GLN A 420 18.32 10.89 -17.62
CA GLN A 420 19.46 11.68 -17.17
C GLN A 420 19.70 11.50 -15.67
N GLY A 421 20.83 10.89 -15.32
CA GLY A 421 21.28 10.62 -13.95
C GLY A 421 21.83 9.20 -13.80
N ASN A 422 22.45 8.91 -12.65
CA ASN A 422 23.14 7.62 -12.45
C ASN A 422 22.15 6.49 -12.22
N ALA A 423 22.52 5.26 -12.59
CA ALA A 423 21.84 4.04 -12.15
C ALA A 423 22.12 3.78 -10.66
N GLY A 424 21.24 3.00 -10.02
CA GLY A 424 21.41 2.54 -8.64
C GLY A 424 22.08 1.16 -8.57
N ASN A 425 22.57 0.77 -7.40
CA ASN A 425 23.24 -0.53 -7.22
C ASN A 425 22.24 -1.66 -6.98
N VAL A 426 22.65 -2.90 -7.27
CA VAL A 426 21.91 -4.11 -6.89
C VAL A 426 22.77 -4.98 -5.98
N SER A 427 22.27 -5.32 -4.80
CA SER A 427 22.96 -6.23 -3.88
C SER A 427 22.06 -7.40 -3.53
N VAL A 428 22.54 -8.62 -3.79
CA VAL A 428 21.85 -9.87 -3.46
C VAL A 428 22.74 -10.64 -2.48
N ARG A 429 22.26 -10.83 -1.26
CA ARG A 429 22.91 -11.62 -0.21
C ARG A 429 22.00 -12.78 0.17
N ALA A 430 22.47 -14.00 -0.05
CA ALA A 430 21.77 -15.21 0.37
C ALA A 430 22.69 -16.07 1.23
N SER A 431 22.28 -16.49 2.42
CA SER A 431 23.16 -17.30 3.28
C SER A 431 23.51 -18.65 2.66
N ASP A 432 22.61 -19.23 1.85
CA ASP A 432 22.71 -20.59 1.35
C ASP A 432 22.99 -20.62 -0.16
N SER A 433 22.11 -20.01 -0.97
CA SER A 433 22.23 -20.11 -2.43
C SER A 433 21.64 -18.92 -3.18
N VAL A 434 22.29 -18.58 -4.29
CA VAL A 434 21.81 -17.65 -5.31
C VAL A 434 21.66 -18.44 -6.62
N GLU A 435 20.44 -18.53 -7.15
CA GLU A 435 20.16 -19.20 -8.42
C GLU A 435 19.49 -18.26 -9.42
N LEU A 436 20.09 -18.13 -10.61
CA LEU A 436 19.51 -17.46 -11.76
C LEU A 436 19.36 -18.46 -12.91
N VAL A 437 18.15 -18.58 -13.46
CA VAL A 437 17.85 -19.44 -14.62
C VAL A 437 17.03 -18.64 -15.61
N TYR A 438 17.64 -18.18 -16.70
CA TYR A 438 16.99 -17.24 -17.63
C TYR A 438 16.42 -16.00 -16.91
N GLY A 439 17.14 -15.49 -15.91
CA GLY A 439 16.79 -14.28 -15.14
C GLY A 439 17.86 -13.21 -15.25
N ASP A 440 17.46 -11.94 -15.11
CA ASP A 440 18.31 -10.79 -15.40
C ASP A 440 18.53 -9.88 -14.18
N ILE A 441 19.78 -9.49 -13.92
CA ILE A 441 20.13 -8.45 -12.95
C ILE A 441 20.87 -7.31 -13.66
N PHE A 442 20.28 -6.12 -13.64
CA PHE A 442 20.76 -4.96 -14.38
C PHE A 442 20.98 -3.71 -13.53
N SER A 443 22.11 -3.07 -13.75
CA SER A 443 22.43 -1.73 -13.24
C SER A 443 23.16 -0.92 -14.32
N THR A 444 22.48 -0.76 -15.45
CA THR A 444 23.08 -0.28 -16.70
C THR A 444 22.84 1.20 -16.95
N VAL A 445 23.67 1.80 -17.81
CA VAL A 445 23.28 3.00 -18.56
C VAL A 445 22.63 2.52 -19.85
N GLY A 446 21.30 2.55 -19.89
CA GLY A 446 20.50 2.08 -21.01
C GLY A 446 20.65 2.94 -22.28
N ALA A 447 20.07 2.48 -23.39
CA ALA A 447 20.03 3.27 -24.63
C ALA A 447 19.30 4.61 -24.38
N GLY A 448 19.91 5.71 -24.82
CA GLY A 448 19.45 7.08 -24.56
C GLY A 448 19.81 7.62 -23.18
N GLY A 449 20.23 6.76 -22.24
CA GLY A 449 20.60 7.15 -20.88
C GLY A 449 21.92 7.91 -20.81
N VAL A 450 22.04 8.82 -19.84
CA VAL A 450 23.24 9.60 -19.55
C VAL A 450 23.53 9.58 -18.06
N GLY A 451 24.65 8.99 -17.67
CA GLY A 451 25.06 8.86 -16.26
C GLY A 451 26.08 7.75 -16.06
N LYS A 452 26.30 7.35 -14.82
CA LYS A 452 27.11 6.18 -14.47
C LYS A 452 26.21 4.96 -14.20
N GLY A 453 26.64 3.79 -14.65
CA GLY A 453 26.10 2.50 -14.24
C GLY A 453 26.40 2.27 -12.76
N GLY A 454 25.54 1.51 -12.08
CA GLY A 454 25.76 1.11 -10.70
C GLY A 454 26.47 -0.24 -10.62
N ASN A 455 26.80 -0.63 -9.40
CA ASN A 455 27.44 -1.91 -9.11
C ASN A 455 26.40 -3.01 -8.86
N ILE A 456 26.79 -4.24 -9.16
CA ILE A 456 26.04 -5.43 -8.77
C ILE A 456 26.90 -6.29 -7.85
N ASP A 457 26.45 -6.52 -6.63
CA ASP A 457 27.14 -7.36 -5.64
C ASP A 457 26.31 -8.59 -5.33
N ILE A 458 26.86 -9.78 -5.58
CA ILE A 458 26.22 -11.07 -5.29
C ILE A 458 27.03 -11.80 -4.23
N GLN A 459 26.37 -12.19 -3.14
CA GLN A 459 26.98 -12.92 -2.03
C GLN A 459 26.16 -14.15 -1.67
N GLY A 460 26.84 -15.28 -1.45
CA GLY A 460 26.21 -16.45 -0.81
C GLY A 460 27.08 -17.69 -0.72
N ALA A 461 26.57 -18.77 -0.12
CA ALA A 461 27.36 -20.00 0.00
C ALA A 461 27.50 -20.75 -1.34
N SER A 462 26.56 -20.56 -2.27
CA SER A 462 26.68 -21.07 -3.64
C SER A 462 26.02 -20.14 -4.65
N LEU A 463 26.53 -20.15 -5.89
CA LEU A 463 25.96 -19.39 -7.01
C LEU A 463 25.77 -20.31 -8.21
N SER A 464 24.57 -20.28 -8.80
CA SER A 464 24.22 -20.99 -10.03
C SER A 464 23.67 -20.02 -11.07
N LEU A 465 24.34 -19.90 -12.22
CA LEU A 465 23.86 -19.14 -13.39
C LEU A 465 23.61 -20.11 -14.54
N LYS A 466 22.36 -20.20 -15.01
CA LYS A 466 21.97 -21.14 -16.05
C LYS A 466 21.15 -20.49 -17.16
N ASP A 467 21.18 -21.11 -18.33
CA ASP A 467 20.17 -20.99 -19.38
C ASP A 467 19.90 -19.54 -19.83
N GLY A 468 20.97 -18.78 -20.03
CA GLY A 468 20.91 -17.39 -20.51
C GLY A 468 20.71 -16.35 -19.41
N ALA A 469 20.91 -16.70 -18.13
CA ALA A 469 20.95 -15.73 -17.04
C ALA A 469 21.99 -14.61 -17.28
N GLN A 470 21.61 -13.36 -16.97
CA GLN A 470 22.44 -12.18 -17.20
C GLN A 470 22.67 -11.37 -15.93
N VAL A 471 23.91 -10.88 -15.77
CA VAL A 471 24.27 -9.91 -14.72
C VAL A 471 25.13 -8.82 -15.36
N GLN A 472 24.63 -7.58 -15.41
CA GLN A 472 25.21 -6.54 -16.28
C GLN A 472 25.13 -5.11 -15.72
N THR A 473 26.25 -4.39 -15.84
CA THR A 473 26.44 -2.99 -15.42
C THR A 473 26.87 -2.06 -16.56
N SER A 474 26.68 -2.49 -17.81
CA SER A 474 27.24 -1.85 -19.02
C SER A 474 26.58 -0.54 -19.44
N VAL A 475 27.23 0.16 -20.39
CA VAL A 475 26.61 1.20 -21.22
C VAL A 475 26.07 0.56 -22.50
N LEU A 476 24.76 0.63 -22.71
CA LEU A 476 24.09 -0.03 -23.83
C LEU A 476 24.27 0.72 -25.15
N ARG A 477 24.29 -0.04 -26.25
CA ARG A 477 24.35 0.49 -27.61
C ARG A 477 23.06 1.22 -27.98
N ALA A 478 23.10 1.92 -29.12
CA ALA A 478 21.89 2.46 -29.72
C ALA A 478 20.87 1.35 -29.98
N SER A 479 19.60 1.67 -29.76
CA SER A 479 18.46 0.89 -30.21
C SER A 479 17.86 1.53 -31.46
N ASP A 480 16.81 0.94 -32.01
CA ASP A 480 16.09 1.50 -33.16
C ASP A 480 15.46 2.87 -32.86
N THR A 481 15.21 3.16 -31.58
CA THR A 481 14.47 4.36 -31.13
C THR A 481 15.31 5.30 -30.27
N GLN A 482 16.50 4.90 -29.83
CA GLN A 482 17.34 5.68 -28.92
C GLN A 482 18.82 5.63 -29.32
N PRO A 483 19.58 6.72 -29.16
CA PRO A 483 21.03 6.68 -29.33
C PRO A 483 21.69 5.78 -28.28
N ALA A 484 22.98 5.49 -28.46
CA ALA A 484 23.73 4.76 -27.44
C ALA A 484 23.75 5.53 -26.11
N GLY A 485 23.74 4.79 -25.00
CA GLY A 485 23.95 5.35 -23.68
C GLY A 485 25.30 6.07 -23.58
N ARG A 486 25.42 7.02 -22.64
CA ARG A 486 26.62 7.82 -22.43
C ARG A 486 27.04 7.84 -20.97
N GLY A 487 28.30 7.50 -20.72
CA GLY A 487 28.94 7.55 -19.41
C GLY A 487 29.74 6.28 -19.17
N ASP A 488 29.84 5.87 -17.91
CA ASP A 488 30.70 4.76 -17.49
C ASP A 488 29.85 3.59 -16.98
N ALA A 489 30.34 2.37 -17.18
CA ALA A 489 29.75 1.17 -16.58
C ALA A 489 30.14 1.05 -15.10
N GLY A 490 29.35 0.32 -14.31
CA GLY A 490 29.73 -0.09 -12.95
C GLY A 490 30.43 -1.45 -12.92
N ASN A 491 30.63 -1.99 -11.72
CA ASN A 491 31.32 -3.27 -11.49
C ASN A 491 30.35 -4.39 -11.09
N VAL A 492 30.72 -5.63 -11.40
CA VAL A 492 30.05 -6.81 -10.86
C VAL A 492 31.00 -7.52 -9.89
N THR A 493 30.59 -7.65 -8.63
CA THR A 493 31.31 -8.37 -7.58
C THR A 493 30.56 -9.65 -7.24
N VAL A 494 31.29 -10.77 -7.17
CA VAL A 494 30.75 -12.06 -6.73
C VAL A 494 31.61 -12.59 -5.59
N ASP A 495 31.01 -12.73 -4.42
CA ASP A 495 31.65 -13.26 -3.22
C ASP A 495 30.92 -14.53 -2.76
N VAL A 496 31.49 -15.69 -3.08
CA VAL A 496 30.88 -16.99 -2.83
C VAL A 496 31.87 -17.88 -2.08
N THR A 497 31.41 -18.50 -0.99
CA THR A 497 32.28 -19.35 -0.14
C THR A 497 32.37 -20.80 -0.62
N GLY A 498 31.36 -21.28 -1.35
CA GLY A 498 31.29 -22.62 -1.91
C GLY A 498 31.30 -22.64 -3.44
N ASN A 499 30.42 -23.44 -4.04
CA ASN A 499 30.47 -23.73 -5.47
C ASN A 499 29.86 -22.60 -6.31
N VAL A 500 30.54 -22.27 -7.41
CA VAL A 500 30.00 -21.46 -8.51
C VAL A 500 29.78 -22.36 -9.73
N THR A 501 28.53 -22.46 -10.19
CA THR A 501 28.15 -23.25 -11.36
C THR A 501 27.65 -22.32 -12.46
N MET A 502 28.22 -22.43 -13.66
CA MET A 502 27.70 -21.80 -14.86
C MET A 502 27.42 -22.86 -15.92
N LEU A 503 26.17 -22.92 -16.38
CA LEU A 503 25.73 -23.91 -17.37
C LEU A 503 24.97 -23.22 -18.50
N GLU A 504 25.52 -23.33 -19.71
CA GLU A 504 24.85 -22.90 -20.94
C GLU A 504 24.21 -24.12 -21.60
N SER A 505 22.88 -24.27 -21.49
CA SER A 505 22.14 -25.29 -22.25
C SER A 505 21.56 -24.76 -23.57
N ARG A 506 21.57 -23.44 -23.80
CA ARG A 506 21.09 -22.79 -25.04
C ARG A 506 22.19 -21.95 -25.68
N THR A 507 22.48 -22.20 -26.95
CA THR A 507 23.53 -21.49 -27.74
C THR A 507 23.12 -20.10 -28.21
N ASP A 508 21.83 -19.76 -28.13
CA ASP A 508 21.28 -18.53 -28.72
C ASP A 508 21.28 -17.35 -27.74
N PHE A 509 21.49 -17.62 -26.44
CA PHE A 509 21.59 -16.64 -25.36
C PHE A 509 22.76 -16.99 -24.44
N PRO A 510 23.96 -16.40 -24.64
CA PRO A 510 25.11 -16.73 -23.80
C PRO A 510 24.84 -16.33 -22.34
N VAL A 511 25.24 -17.19 -21.40
CA VAL A 511 25.30 -16.87 -19.97
C VAL A 511 26.47 -15.90 -19.80
N GLY A 512 26.25 -14.77 -19.15
CA GLY A 512 27.26 -13.72 -19.17
C GLY A 512 27.21 -12.75 -18.00
N PHE A 513 28.37 -12.58 -17.37
CA PHE A 513 28.74 -11.31 -16.77
C PHE A 513 29.21 -10.38 -17.89
N ALA A 514 28.61 -9.21 -18.02
CA ALA A 514 29.02 -8.21 -19.00
C ALA A 514 29.34 -6.88 -18.31
N ALA A 515 30.63 -6.57 -18.24
CA ALA A 515 31.14 -5.26 -17.83
C ALA A 515 31.89 -4.60 -19.00
N SER A 516 31.14 -3.79 -19.78
CA SER A 516 31.54 -2.89 -20.89
C SER A 516 32.30 -3.42 -22.12
N TRP A 517 32.34 -2.60 -23.17
CA TRP A 517 33.07 -2.74 -24.45
C TRP A 517 33.67 -1.37 -24.82
N GLU A 518 34.98 -1.27 -25.04
CA GLU A 518 35.62 -0.07 -25.61
C GLU A 518 36.08 -0.31 -27.06
N ARG A 519 35.79 0.65 -27.97
CA ARG A 519 36.33 0.76 -29.34
C ARG A 519 36.49 -0.57 -30.10
N GLY A 520 35.41 -1.35 -30.23
CA GLY A 520 35.39 -2.52 -31.11
C GLY A 520 36.26 -3.71 -30.65
N ARG A 521 36.73 -3.73 -29.40
CA ARG A 521 37.32 -4.93 -28.76
C ARG A 521 36.59 -5.25 -27.46
N ARG A 522 36.41 -6.55 -27.23
CA ARG A 522 35.85 -7.10 -25.98
C ARG A 522 36.84 -6.76 -24.87
N VAL A 523 36.44 -5.90 -23.93
CA VAL A 523 37.17 -5.69 -22.67
C VAL A 523 36.32 -6.36 -21.61
N MET A 524 36.76 -7.51 -21.09
CA MET A 524 36.13 -8.08 -19.90
C MET A 524 36.41 -7.10 -18.75
N GLY A 525 35.40 -6.43 -18.19
CA GLY A 525 35.57 -5.79 -16.90
C GLY A 525 36.03 -6.82 -15.86
N GLU A 526 36.85 -6.39 -14.90
CA GLU A 526 37.45 -7.28 -13.90
C GLU A 526 36.36 -8.04 -13.14
N ILE A 527 36.22 -9.33 -13.43
CA ILE A 527 35.52 -10.27 -12.56
C ILE A 527 36.50 -10.57 -11.42
N LEU A 528 36.40 -9.82 -10.32
CA LEU A 528 37.12 -10.12 -9.10
C LEU A 528 36.41 -11.26 -8.36
N VAL A 529 36.75 -12.50 -8.72
CA VAL A 529 36.44 -13.67 -7.89
C VAL A 529 37.54 -13.76 -6.83
N PHE A 530 37.22 -13.44 -5.57
CA PHE A 530 38.12 -13.69 -4.45
C PHE A 530 37.77 -15.04 -3.81
N PRO A 531 38.49 -16.14 -4.10
CA PRO A 531 38.49 -17.25 -3.16
C PRO A 531 39.22 -16.79 -1.89
N LEU A 532 38.54 -16.78 -0.75
CA LEU A 532 39.23 -16.67 0.54
C LEU A 532 40.25 -17.82 0.63
N ALA A 533 41.51 -17.46 0.86
CA ALA A 533 42.59 -18.43 1.03
C ALA A 533 42.20 -19.47 2.09
N PRO A 534 42.54 -20.76 1.92
CA PRO A 534 42.33 -21.73 2.98
C PRO A 534 43.10 -21.25 4.23
N SER A 535 42.40 -21.18 5.36
CA SER A 535 43.01 -20.93 6.66
C SER A 535 44.14 -21.94 6.92
N PRO A 536 45.29 -21.51 7.48
CA PRO A 536 46.49 -22.33 7.60
C PRO A 536 46.34 -23.56 8.49
#